data_AF-A0A963QZQ5-F1
#
_entry.id   AF-A0A963QZQ5-F1
#
_cell.length_a   1.000
_cell.length_b   1.000
_cell.length_c   1.000
_cell.angle_alpha   90.00
_cell.angle_beta   90.00
_cell.angle_gamma   90.00
#
_symmetry.space_group_name_H-M   'P 1'
#
loop_
_entity.id
_entity.type
_entity.pdbx_description
1 polymer ?
#
loop_
_entity_poly.entity_id
_entity_poly.type
_entity_poly.pdbx_seq_one_letter_code
_entity_poly.pdbx_strand_id
1 'polypeptide(L)'
;AFNAPNSFGNDANDTIYWYDASRNYDPSAALEKISVPVLWINSADDFINPPEMGMPERMVGRMPRARYILIPYSPETKGHGTHTWARFWKADLAKLLAE
;
A
#
# COMPACT_ATOMS: atom_id res chain seq x y z
N ALA A 1 31.98 13.75 0.89
CA ALA A 1 31.21 13.39 -0.32
C ALA A 1 30.36 12.14 -0.04
N PHE A 2 29.42 12.22 0.91
CA PHE A 2 28.54 11.11 1.31
C PHE A 2 27.07 11.31 0.87
N ASN A 3 26.75 12.44 0.25
CA ASN A 3 25.40 12.80 -0.18
C ASN A 3 25.28 12.71 -1.71
N ALA A 4 25.80 11.63 -2.31
CA ALA A 4 25.51 11.37 -3.71
C ALA A 4 24.03 10.93 -3.76
N PRO A 5 23.17 11.61 -4.52
CA PRO A 5 21.81 11.16 -4.69
C PRO A 5 21.82 9.75 -5.27
N ASN A 6 20.96 8.86 -4.74
CA ASN A 6 20.66 7.62 -5.44
C ASN A 6 20.03 7.93 -6.81
N SER A 7 19.73 6.91 -7.62
CA SER A 7 19.12 7.07 -8.96
C SER A 7 17.81 7.87 -8.98
N PHE A 8 17.24 8.17 -7.81
CA PHE A 8 16.01 8.95 -7.59
C PHE A 8 16.25 10.36 -7.03
N GLY A 9 17.50 10.79 -6.81
CA GLY A 9 17.79 12.12 -6.28
C GLY A 9 17.90 12.21 -4.75
N ASN A 10 17.75 11.10 -4.02
CA ASN A 10 17.65 11.12 -2.56
C ASN A 10 19.00 10.95 -1.86
N ASP A 11 19.19 11.64 -0.73
CA ASP A 11 20.36 11.46 0.12
C ASP A 11 20.53 10.00 0.56
N ALA A 12 21.78 9.57 0.69
CA ALA A 12 22.09 8.20 1.06
C ALA A 12 21.60 7.87 2.48
N ASN A 13 21.71 8.80 3.43
CA ASN A 13 21.22 8.58 4.78
C ASN A 13 19.70 8.55 4.81
N ASP A 14 19.02 9.45 4.08
CA ASP A 14 17.56 9.44 3.97
C ASP A 14 17.06 8.08 3.44
N THR A 15 17.74 7.52 2.45
CA THR A 15 17.43 6.20 1.90
C THR A 15 17.56 5.10 2.95
N ILE A 16 18.63 5.12 3.77
CA ILE A 16 18.82 4.16 4.87
C ILE A 16 17.69 4.31 5.89
N TYR A 17 17.34 5.54 6.28
CA TYR A 17 16.27 5.79 7.24
C TYR A 17 14.92 5.29 6.75
N TRP A 18 14.60 5.40 5.46
CA TRP A 18 13.35 4.89 4.91
C TRP A 18 13.23 3.37 5.04
N TYR A 19 14.30 2.63 4.71
CA TYR A 19 14.30 1.17 4.83
C TYR A 19 14.33 0.70 6.29
N ASP A 20 15.06 1.40 7.16
CA ASP A 20 15.11 1.04 8.58
C ASP A 20 13.76 1.27 9.27
N ALA A 21 13.06 2.37 8.91
CA ALA A 21 11.73 2.67 9.43
C ALA A 21 10.66 1.64 9.04
N SER A 22 10.81 0.94 7.90
CA SER A 22 9.86 -0.09 7.47
C SER A 22 10.19 -1.49 8.03
N ARG A 23 11.45 -1.73 8.43
CA ARG A 23 11.97 -3.07 8.79
C ARG A 23 11.16 -3.78 9.86
N ASN A 24 10.69 -3.06 10.86
CA ASN A 24 10.00 -3.60 12.03
C ASN A 24 8.61 -2.97 12.24
N TYR A 25 8.08 -2.27 11.24
CA TYR A 25 6.76 -1.68 11.32
C TYR A 25 5.69 -2.77 11.27
N ASP A 26 5.01 -2.98 12.40
CA ASP A 26 3.87 -3.88 12.53
C ASP A 26 2.72 -3.19 13.27
N PRO A 27 1.71 -2.67 12.55
CA PRO A 27 0.54 -2.05 13.16
C PRO A 27 -0.52 -3.08 13.61
N SER A 28 -0.29 -4.38 13.42
CA SER A 28 -1.31 -5.42 13.57
C SER A 28 -1.96 -5.41 14.95
N ALA A 29 -1.22 -5.16 16.04
CA ALA A 29 -1.77 -5.13 17.40
C ALA A 29 -2.78 -3.99 17.66
N ALA A 30 -2.84 -2.99 16.78
CA ALA A 30 -3.66 -1.80 16.96
C ALA A 30 -4.77 -1.63 15.89
N LEU A 31 -4.96 -2.60 14.99
CA LEU A 31 -5.92 -2.48 13.87
C LEU A 31 -7.35 -2.21 14.35
N GLU A 32 -7.78 -2.81 15.45
CA GLU A 32 -9.12 -2.63 16.01
C GLU A 32 -9.39 -1.20 16.50
N LYS A 33 -8.34 -0.41 16.71
CA LYS A 33 -8.48 1.02 17.06
C LYS A 33 -8.89 1.87 15.85
N ILE A 34 -8.73 1.36 14.63
CA ILE A 34 -9.08 2.07 13.39
C ILE A 34 -10.57 1.90 13.15
N SER A 35 -11.35 2.89 13.60
CA SER A 35 -12.82 2.90 13.48
C SER A 35 -13.35 3.80 12.35
N VAL A 36 -12.45 4.52 11.66
CA VAL A 36 -12.79 5.35 10.50
C VAL A 36 -12.95 4.49 9.24
N PRO A 37 -13.65 4.99 8.19
CA PRO A 37 -13.63 4.35 6.88
C PRO A 37 -12.21 4.14 6.37
N VAL A 38 -11.91 2.94 5.88
CA VAL A 38 -10.61 2.62 5.26
C VAL A 38 -10.85 1.91 3.93
N LEU A 39 -10.15 2.36 2.91
CA LEU A 39 -10.07 1.69 1.62
C LEU A 39 -8.62 1.24 1.40
N TRP A 40 -8.41 -0.07 1.46
CA TRP A 40 -7.12 -0.70 1.20
C TRP A 40 -7.16 -1.31 -0.19
N ILE A 41 -6.37 -0.77 -1.11
CA ILE A 41 -6.28 -1.27 -2.49
C ILE A 41 -4.87 -1.83 -2.73
N ASN A 42 -4.80 -3.01 -3.34
CA ASN A 42 -3.58 -3.60 -3.87
C ASN A 42 -3.81 -4.11 -5.30
N SER A 43 -2.76 -4.48 -6.03
CA SER A 43 -2.89 -5.15 -7.34
C SER A 43 -2.25 -6.54 -7.33
N ALA A 44 -2.83 -7.45 -8.13
CA ALA A 44 -2.41 -8.85 -8.17
C ALA A 44 -0.99 -9.05 -8.73
N ASP A 45 -0.43 -8.03 -9.37
CA ASP A 45 0.91 -8.02 -9.95
C ASP A 45 1.93 -7.22 -9.10
N ASP A 46 1.56 -6.77 -7.90
CA ASP A 46 2.47 -6.08 -6.99
C ASP A 46 3.48 -7.05 -6.36
N PHE A 47 4.70 -7.08 -6.91
CA PHE A 47 5.79 -7.91 -6.37
C PHE A 47 6.36 -7.41 -5.03
N ILE A 48 6.12 -6.16 -4.64
CA ILE A 48 6.58 -5.59 -3.36
C ILE A 48 5.60 -5.97 -2.25
N ASN A 49 4.30 -5.90 -2.53
CA ASN A 49 3.22 -6.32 -1.62
C ASN A 49 2.45 -7.52 -2.21
N PRO A 50 3.08 -8.70 -2.31
CA PRO A 50 2.48 -9.86 -2.97
C PRO A 50 1.20 -10.30 -2.22
N PRO A 51 0.03 -10.26 -2.87
CA PRO A 51 -1.24 -10.62 -2.23
C PRO A 51 -1.31 -12.10 -1.83
N GLU A 52 -0.48 -12.96 -2.41
CA GLU A 52 -0.41 -14.39 -2.10
C GLU A 52 -0.02 -14.67 -0.65
N MET A 53 0.56 -13.69 0.06
CA MET A 53 0.80 -13.79 1.50
C MET A 53 -0.52 -13.80 2.31
N GLY A 54 -1.63 -13.33 1.73
CA GLY A 54 -2.96 -13.34 2.35
C GLY A 54 -3.12 -12.45 3.58
N MET A 55 -2.15 -11.56 3.82
CA MET A 55 -2.16 -10.65 4.97
C MET A 55 -3.31 -9.63 4.89
N PRO A 56 -3.54 -8.92 3.77
CA PRO A 56 -4.62 -7.95 3.68
C PRO A 56 -6.00 -8.55 3.95
N GLU A 57 -6.30 -9.71 3.38
CA GLU A 57 -7.58 -10.40 3.51
C GLU A 57 -7.85 -10.83 4.96
N ARG A 58 -6.82 -11.25 5.70
CA ARG A 58 -6.94 -11.62 7.12
C ARG A 58 -7.06 -10.39 8.02
N MET A 59 -6.32 -9.33 7.72
CA MET A 59 -6.19 -8.17 8.60
C MET A 59 -7.32 -7.16 8.41
N VAL A 60 -7.87 -7.03 7.20
CA VAL A 60 -8.93 -6.04 6.90
C VAL A 60 -10.16 -6.23 7.79
N GLY A 61 -10.52 -7.48 8.11
CA GLY A 61 -11.68 -7.79 8.97
C GLY A 61 -11.53 -7.33 10.43
N ARG A 62 -10.32 -6.98 10.87
CA ARG A 62 -10.06 -6.43 12.22
C ARG A 62 -10.39 -4.94 12.32
N MET A 63 -10.56 -4.27 11.18
CA MET A 63 -10.96 -2.86 11.09
C MET A 63 -12.43 -2.78 10.68
N PRO A 64 -13.37 -2.40 11.56
CA PRO A 64 -14.82 -2.58 11.34
C PRO A 64 -15.39 -1.92 10.08
N ARG A 65 -14.74 -0.86 9.59
CA ARG A 65 -15.17 -0.09 8.41
C ARG A 65 -14.16 -0.15 7.26
N ALA A 66 -13.22 -1.10 7.31
CA ALA A 66 -12.26 -1.26 6.23
C ALA A 66 -12.81 -2.13 5.10
N ARG A 67 -12.51 -1.76 3.87
CA ARG A 67 -12.73 -2.55 2.66
C ARG A 67 -11.40 -2.78 1.96
N TYR A 68 -11.13 -4.04 1.63
CA TYR A 68 -9.97 -4.41 0.83
C TYR A 68 -10.41 -4.70 -0.61
N ILE A 69 -9.65 -4.21 -1.59
CA ILE A 69 -9.82 -4.46 -3.01
C ILE A 69 -8.50 -4.96 -3.58
N LEU A 70 -8.54 -6.12 -4.22
CA LEU A 70 -7.44 -6.61 -5.03
C LEU A 70 -7.78 -6.36 -6.50
N ILE A 71 -7.04 -5.46 -7.15
CA ILE A 71 -7.13 -5.22 -8.59
C ILE A 71 -6.59 -6.46 -9.31
N PRO A 72 -7.38 -7.16 -10.15
CA PRO A 72 -6.88 -8.28 -10.92
C PRO A 72 -5.77 -7.85 -11.88
N TYR A 73 -4.80 -8.73 -12.11
CA TYR A 73 -3.79 -8.52 -13.13
C TYR A 73 -4.44 -8.30 -14.50
N SER A 74 -3.89 -7.38 -15.27
CA SER A 74 -4.23 -7.23 -16.68
C SER A 74 -3.03 -6.67 -17.47
N PRO A 75 -3.04 -6.71 -18.81
CA PRO A 75 -1.99 -6.08 -19.62
C PRO A 75 -1.78 -4.58 -19.33
N GLU A 76 -2.78 -3.95 -18.73
CA GLU A 76 -2.81 -2.55 -18.36
C GLU A 76 -2.08 -2.23 -17.05
N THR A 77 -2.04 -3.17 -16.10
CA THR A 77 -1.41 -2.99 -14.78
C THR A 77 0.11 -2.85 -14.91
N LYS A 78 0.77 -2.36 -13.86
CA LYS A 78 2.19 -1.92 -13.89
C LYS A 78 3.01 -2.53 -12.75
N GLY A 79 2.65 -3.74 -12.34
CA GLY A 79 3.21 -4.35 -11.13
C GLY A 79 2.94 -3.49 -9.91
N HIS A 80 3.96 -3.32 -9.06
CA HIS A 80 3.89 -2.38 -7.94
C HIS A 80 3.44 -0.98 -8.39
N GLY A 81 3.86 -0.51 -9.57
CA GLY A 81 3.50 0.82 -10.07
C GLY A 81 2.01 1.05 -10.37
N THR A 82 1.15 0.03 -10.29
CA THR A 82 -0.30 0.16 -10.49
C THR A 82 -0.93 1.20 -9.55
N HIS A 83 -0.41 1.36 -8.33
CA HIS A 83 -0.89 2.35 -7.36
C HIS A 83 -0.79 3.81 -7.85
N THR A 84 0.17 4.13 -8.73
CA THR A 84 0.36 5.48 -9.29
C THR A 84 -0.69 5.83 -10.36
N TRP A 85 -1.39 4.84 -10.91
CA TRP A 85 -2.31 5.02 -12.02
C TRP A 85 -3.76 5.14 -11.54
N ALA A 86 -4.23 6.38 -11.38
CA ALA A 86 -5.55 6.69 -10.84
C ALA A 86 -6.73 5.95 -11.49
N ARG A 87 -6.62 5.59 -12.77
CA ARG A 87 -7.69 4.85 -13.46
C ARG A 87 -8.11 3.55 -12.76
N PHE A 88 -7.22 2.94 -11.98
CA PHE A 88 -7.50 1.67 -11.31
C PHE A 88 -8.23 1.80 -9.97
N TRP A 89 -8.14 2.97 -9.31
CA TRP A 89 -8.67 3.15 -7.95
C TRP A 89 -9.57 4.37 -7.76
N LYS A 90 -9.57 5.33 -8.70
CA LYS A 90 -10.30 6.61 -8.54
C LYS A 90 -11.80 6.43 -8.29
N ALA A 91 -12.41 5.42 -8.90
CA ALA A 91 -13.83 5.15 -8.75
C ALA A 91 -14.15 4.65 -7.34
N ASP A 92 -13.30 3.80 -6.76
CA ASP A 92 -13.46 3.32 -5.39
C ASP A 92 -13.15 4.40 -4.36
N LEU A 93 -12.17 5.27 -4.61
CA LEU A 93 -11.93 6.43 -3.78
C LEU A 93 -13.14 7.38 -3.78
N ALA A 94 -13.73 7.67 -4.94
CA ALA A 94 -14.91 8.52 -5.02
C ALA A 94 -16.10 7.96 -4.21
N LYS A 95 -16.27 6.64 -4.18
CA LYS A 95 -17.29 5.98 -3.34
C LYS A 95 -16.99 6.18 -1.85
N LEU A 96 -15.75 5.97 -1.42
CA LEU A 96 -15.35 6.17 -0.02
C LEU A 96 -15.62 7.62 0.43
N LEU A 97 -15.31 8.60 -0.41
CA LEU A 97 -15.47 10.03 -0.10
C LEU A 97 -16.93 10.49 -0.08
N ALA A 98 -17.86 9.69 -0.58
CA ALA A 98 -19.28 9.98 -0.59
C ALA A 98 -20.03 9.36 0.61
N GLU A 99 -19.34 8.64 1.50
CA GLU A 99 -19.89 8.03 2.72
C GLU A 99 -20.18 9.03 3.85
#